data_AF-A0A6T9M082-F1
#
_entry.id   AF-A0A6T9M082-F1
#
_cell.length_a   1.000
_cell.length_b   1.000
_cell.length_c   1.000
_cell.angle_alpha   90.00
_cell.angle_beta   90.00
_cell.angle_gamma   90.00
#
_symmetry.space_group_name_H-M   'P 1'
#
loop_
_entity.id
_entity.type
_entity.pdbx_description
1 polymer ?
#
loop_
_entity_poly.entity_id
_entity_poly.type
_entity_poly.pdbx_seq_one_letter_code
_entity_poly.pdbx_strand_id
1 'polypeptide(L)'
;SKDCNNRYDDPETRCNNGGTDQQVADAASAMANGPFQVYGPLDQQTLDWALNSGRVVMVAVLWEGSNSGHELIVGGCGNGYYYLHDPWGWYSQMGFPQPPDWQGLSYGQLLEYYTPTATGKWVSSVMWSTGDDAGHKAALRRAGRIASANAADPQPAELATAAAATANAAAAAAAAAA
;
A
#
# COMPACT_ATOMS: atom_id res chain seq x y z
N SER A 1 24.40 -13.15 9.37
CA SER A 1 24.74 -11.94 8.62
C SER A 1 23.48 -11.10 8.53
N LYS A 2 23.45 -9.94 9.20
CA LYS A 2 22.24 -9.17 9.57
C LYS A 2 22.17 -7.78 8.92
N ASP A 3 22.99 -7.51 7.90
CA ASP A 3 23.06 -6.18 7.32
C ASP A 3 22.52 -6.22 5.89
N CYS A 4 21.26 -5.82 5.72
CA CYS A 4 20.74 -5.38 4.44
C CYS A 4 21.15 -3.93 4.23
N ASN A 5 22.38 -3.73 3.74
CA ASN A 5 22.76 -2.44 3.16
C ASN A 5 22.09 -2.35 1.78
N ASN A 6 20.83 -1.88 1.77
CA ASN A 6 20.07 -1.68 0.55
C ASN A 6 20.73 -0.58 -0.30
N ARG A 7 21.55 -0.97 -1.26
CA ARG A 7 21.97 -0.12 -2.36
C ARG A 7 21.10 -0.48 -3.56
N TYR A 8 20.39 0.52 -4.06
CA TYR A 8 19.66 0.44 -5.33
C TYR A 8 20.63 -0.08 -6.41
N ASP A 9 20.23 -1.14 -7.13
CA ASP A 9 21.03 -1.84 -8.15
C ASP A 9 22.30 -2.58 -7.70
N ASP A 10 22.44 -2.99 -6.43
CA ASP A 10 23.52 -3.91 -6.04
C ASP A 10 23.18 -5.37 -6.38
N PRO A 11 23.83 -6.00 -7.38
CA PRO A 11 23.51 -7.36 -7.82
C PRO A 11 23.91 -8.45 -6.81
N GLU A 12 24.65 -8.11 -5.74
CA GLU A 12 25.22 -9.08 -4.81
C GLU A 12 24.51 -9.13 -3.45
N THR A 13 23.52 -8.26 -3.19
CA THR A 13 22.78 -8.28 -1.93
C THR A 13 21.53 -9.15 -2.02
N ARG A 14 21.31 -9.98 -1.00
CA ARG A 14 20.05 -10.74 -0.83
C ARG A 14 18.80 -9.83 -0.69
N CYS A 15 18.98 -8.52 -0.70
CA CYS A 15 17.96 -7.50 -0.50
C CYS A 15 17.31 -7.06 -1.84
N ASN A 16 17.93 -7.35 -2.99
CA ASN A 16 17.36 -7.14 -4.32
C ASN A 16 16.66 -8.40 -4.87
N ASN A 17 15.93 -9.10 -4.00
CA ASN A 17 15.08 -10.23 -4.40
C ASN A 17 13.61 -9.81 -4.31
N GLY A 18 12.92 -9.80 -5.45
CA GLY A 18 11.47 -9.64 -5.48
C GLY A 18 10.76 -10.82 -4.81
N GLY A 19 9.53 -10.58 -4.35
CA GLY A 19 8.63 -11.63 -3.88
C GLY A 19 7.81 -12.24 -5.01
N THR A 20 7.31 -13.46 -4.81
CA THR A 20 6.26 -14.05 -5.67
C THR A 20 4.87 -13.68 -5.14
N ASP A 21 3.85 -13.71 -5.99
CA ASP A 21 2.45 -13.47 -5.59
C ASP A 21 2.01 -14.38 -4.45
N GLN A 22 2.47 -15.64 -4.44
CA GLN A 22 2.18 -16.57 -3.36
C GLN A 22 2.82 -16.12 -2.04
N GLN A 23 4.05 -15.58 -2.06
CA GLN A 23 4.67 -15.03 -0.86
C GLN A 23 3.93 -13.79 -0.35
N VAL A 24 3.39 -12.96 -1.25
CA VAL A 24 2.53 -11.84 -0.88
C VAL A 24 1.24 -12.35 -0.21
N ALA A 25 0.59 -13.37 -0.79
CA ALA A 25 -0.61 -13.98 -0.22
C ALA A 25 -0.35 -14.61 1.15
N ASP A 26 0.76 -15.34 1.32
CA ASP A 26 1.13 -15.97 2.58
C ASP A 26 1.43 -14.91 3.65
N ALA A 27 2.17 -13.85 3.30
CA ALA A 27 2.48 -12.76 4.21
C ALA A 27 1.21 -12.00 4.64
N ALA A 28 0.34 -11.65 3.69
CA ALA A 28 -0.94 -11.00 4.00
C ALA A 28 -1.82 -11.89 4.87
N SER A 29 -1.85 -13.20 4.59
CA SER A 29 -2.61 -14.16 5.39
C SER A 29 -2.12 -14.23 6.83
N ALA A 30 -0.79 -14.28 7.01
CA ALA A 30 -0.17 -14.29 8.33
C ALA A 30 -0.43 -12.99 9.11
N MET A 31 -0.33 -11.84 8.44
CA MET A 31 -0.49 -10.52 9.08
C MET A 31 -1.96 -10.19 9.41
N ALA A 32 -2.88 -10.53 8.52
CA ALA A 32 -4.31 -10.24 8.70
C ALA A 32 -5.07 -11.36 9.43
N ASN A 33 -4.43 -12.53 9.63
CA ASN A 33 -5.05 -13.74 10.14
C ASN A 33 -6.30 -14.13 9.33
N GLY A 34 -6.12 -14.31 8.02
CA GLY A 34 -7.19 -14.58 7.06
C GLY A 34 -6.69 -15.25 5.79
N PRO A 35 -7.54 -15.93 5.01
CA PRO A 35 -7.12 -16.61 3.80
C PRO A 35 -6.98 -15.64 2.62
N PHE A 36 -5.79 -15.09 2.38
CA PHE A 36 -5.50 -14.40 1.11
C PHE A 36 -5.19 -15.41 0.01
N GLN A 37 -5.60 -15.11 -1.22
CA GLN A 37 -5.41 -15.97 -2.39
C GLN A 37 -4.91 -15.16 -3.57
N VAL A 38 -4.15 -15.83 -4.43
CA VAL A 38 -3.69 -15.29 -5.72
C VAL A 38 -4.78 -15.52 -6.77
N TYR A 39 -5.05 -14.49 -7.55
CA TYR A 39 -5.94 -14.47 -8.70
C TYR A 39 -5.20 -13.90 -9.91
N GLY A 40 -5.76 -14.09 -11.11
CA GLY A 40 -5.36 -13.28 -12.25
C GLY A 40 -5.79 -11.82 -12.10
N PRO A 41 -5.68 -11.01 -13.17
CA PRO A 41 -6.30 -9.69 -13.21
C PRO A 41 -7.82 -9.85 -13.00
N LEU A 42 -8.39 -9.01 -12.14
CA LEU A 42 -9.82 -9.07 -11.86
C LEU A 42 -10.59 -8.31 -12.93
N ASP A 43 -11.71 -8.87 -13.38
CA ASP A 43 -12.67 -8.08 -14.15
C ASP A 43 -13.26 -6.94 -13.29
N GLN A 44 -13.81 -5.92 -13.96
CA GLN A 44 -14.31 -4.73 -13.28
C GLN A 44 -15.39 -5.06 -12.24
N GLN A 45 -16.28 -6.01 -12.55
CA GLN A 45 -17.36 -6.42 -11.67
C GLN A 45 -16.84 -7.08 -10.39
N THR A 46 -15.84 -7.95 -10.51
CA THR A 46 -15.21 -8.64 -9.38
C THR A 46 -14.39 -7.67 -8.54
N LEU A 47 -13.67 -6.74 -9.17
CA LEU A 47 -12.95 -5.68 -8.48
C LEU A 47 -13.90 -4.78 -7.68
N ASP A 48 -15.00 -4.34 -8.30
CA ASP A 48 -16.03 -3.54 -7.64
C ASP A 48 -16.63 -4.28 -6.44
N TRP A 49 -16.97 -5.55 -6.61
CA TRP A 49 -17.49 -6.38 -5.50
C TRP A 49 -16.46 -6.49 -4.36
N ALA A 50 -15.20 -6.78 -4.67
CA ALA A 50 -14.15 -6.95 -3.68
C ALA A 50 -13.99 -5.68 -2.85
N LEU A 51 -13.81 -4.53 -3.51
CA LEU A 51 -13.58 -3.25 -2.85
C LEU A 51 -14.81 -2.77 -2.07
N ASN A 52 -16.02 -2.92 -2.60
CA ASN A 52 -17.25 -2.58 -1.88
C ASN A 52 -17.51 -3.49 -0.66
N SER A 53 -16.95 -4.70 -0.65
CA SER A 53 -16.99 -5.58 0.52
C SER A 53 -15.98 -5.20 1.61
N GLY A 54 -15.13 -4.20 1.36
CA GLY A 54 -14.04 -3.75 2.22
C GLY A 54 -12.74 -4.55 2.06
N ARG A 55 -12.63 -5.38 1.02
CA ARG A 55 -11.37 -6.08 0.71
C ARG A 55 -10.41 -5.09 0.07
N VAL A 56 -9.14 -5.22 0.43
CA VAL A 56 -8.03 -4.58 -0.28
C VAL A 56 -7.52 -5.55 -1.34
N VAL A 57 -7.13 -5.03 -2.50
CA VAL A 57 -6.58 -5.80 -3.62
C VAL A 57 -5.15 -5.37 -3.84
N MET A 58 -4.19 -6.26 -3.62
CA MET A 58 -2.80 -6.03 -4.03
C MET A 58 -2.68 -6.45 -5.50
N VAL A 59 -2.03 -5.63 -6.31
CA VAL A 59 -2.02 -5.69 -7.78
C VAL A 59 -0.58 -5.79 -8.25
N ALA A 60 -0.23 -6.90 -8.90
CA ALA A 60 1.06 -7.03 -9.55
C ALA A 60 0.97 -6.50 -10.99
N VAL A 61 1.88 -5.59 -11.34
CA VAL A 61 2.07 -5.12 -12.72
C VAL A 61 3.40 -5.63 -13.26
N LEU A 62 3.43 -5.99 -14.54
CA LEU A 62 4.65 -6.31 -15.27
C LEU A 62 4.98 -5.17 -16.23
N TRP A 63 6.20 -4.65 -16.17
CA TRP A 63 6.63 -3.55 -17.04
C TRP A 63 6.76 -4.00 -18.49
N GLU A 64 6.16 -3.25 -19.43
CA GLU A 64 6.28 -3.55 -20.85
C GLU A 64 7.74 -3.56 -21.31
N GLY A 65 8.11 -4.60 -22.08
CA GLY A 65 9.49 -4.77 -22.56
C GLY A 65 10.49 -5.24 -21.50
N SER A 66 10.03 -5.64 -20.31
CA SER A 66 10.86 -6.12 -19.20
C SER A 66 10.26 -7.38 -18.56
N ASN A 67 11.10 -8.12 -17.83
CA ASN A 67 10.68 -9.19 -16.93
C ASN A 67 10.58 -8.72 -15.46
N SER A 68 10.70 -7.42 -15.21
CA SER A 68 10.55 -6.80 -13.90
C SER A 68 9.08 -6.43 -13.65
N GLY A 69 8.62 -6.65 -12.42
CA GLY A 69 7.29 -6.28 -11.98
C GLY A 69 7.32 -5.35 -10.76
N HIS A 70 6.13 -4.92 -10.36
CA HIS A 70 5.90 -4.01 -9.24
C HIS A 70 4.57 -4.31 -8.56
N GLU A 71 4.53 -4.17 -7.24
CA GLU A 71 3.33 -4.44 -6.45
C GLU A 71 2.67 -3.12 -6.03
N LEU A 72 1.39 -3.02 -6.31
CA LEU A 72 0.53 -1.87 -6.02
C LEU A 72 -0.60 -2.31 -5.09
N ILE A 73 -1.30 -1.36 -4.48
CA ILE A 73 -2.45 -1.67 -3.62
C ILE A 73 -3.65 -0.85 -4.07
N VAL A 74 -4.80 -1.48 -4.28
CA VAL A 74 -6.09 -0.81 -4.48
C VAL A 74 -6.93 -1.00 -3.23
N GLY A 75 -7.23 0.12 -2.55
CA GLY A 75 -7.86 0.14 -1.23
C GLY A 75 -9.34 0.48 -1.26
N GLY A 76 -9.86 0.97 -2.38
CA GLY A 76 -11.27 1.31 -2.51
C GLY A 76 -11.66 1.78 -3.90
N CYS A 77 -12.96 1.97 -4.11
CA CYS A 77 -13.54 2.50 -5.34
C CYS A 77 -14.63 3.51 -5.04
N GLY A 78 -14.85 4.46 -5.95
CA GLY A 78 -15.94 5.43 -5.86
C GLY A 78 -15.89 6.46 -6.98
N ASN A 79 -17.04 7.03 -7.35
CA ASN A 79 -17.16 8.06 -8.39
C ASN A 79 -16.53 7.67 -9.75
N GLY A 80 -16.50 6.38 -10.08
CA GLY A 80 -15.87 5.87 -11.32
C GLY A 80 -14.36 5.68 -11.24
N TYR A 81 -13.75 5.85 -10.06
CA TYR A 81 -12.33 5.69 -9.82
C TYR A 81 -12.02 4.57 -8.83
N TYR A 82 -10.82 4.03 -8.95
CA TYR A 82 -10.17 3.10 -8.03
C TYR A 82 -9.00 3.81 -7.37
N TYR A 83 -8.93 3.75 -6.04
CA TYR A 83 -7.88 4.42 -5.28
C TYR A 83 -6.71 3.46 -5.10
N LEU A 84 -5.60 3.75 -5.79
CA LEU A 84 -4.39 2.97 -5.83
C LEU A 84 -3.25 3.64 -5.05
N HIS A 85 -2.50 2.86 -4.27
CA HIS A 85 -1.26 3.24 -3.63
C HIS A 85 -0.09 2.59 -4.36
N ASP A 86 0.91 3.40 -4.70
CA ASP A 86 2.19 2.94 -5.26
C ASP A 86 3.29 3.16 -4.21
N PRO A 87 3.96 2.09 -3.72
CA PRO A 87 5.04 2.20 -2.74
C PRO A 87 6.23 3.07 -3.19
N TRP A 88 6.43 3.28 -4.49
CA TRP A 88 7.46 4.17 -5.06
C TRP A 88 6.99 5.62 -5.22
N GLY A 89 5.71 5.89 -4.98
CA GLY A 89 5.16 7.24 -5.01
C GLY A 89 5.03 7.84 -6.41
N TRP A 90 4.92 7.01 -7.46
CA TRP A 90 4.72 7.46 -8.82
C TRP A 90 3.27 7.89 -9.06
N TYR A 91 3.02 9.21 -9.04
CA TYR A 91 1.69 9.81 -9.18
C TYR A 91 1.64 10.79 -10.36
N SER A 92 0.63 10.67 -11.24
CA SER A 92 0.55 11.40 -12.52
C SER A 92 -0.13 12.79 -12.47
N GLN A 93 -0.76 13.20 -11.34
CA GLN A 93 -1.39 14.53 -11.14
C GLN A 93 -1.11 15.02 -9.69
N MET A 94 -0.23 16.02 -9.46
CA MET A 94 -0.39 17.50 -9.48
C MET A 94 -1.37 18.09 -8.44
N GLY A 95 -0.84 18.69 -7.36
CA GLY A 95 -1.56 19.74 -6.61
C GLY A 95 -1.36 19.82 -5.10
N PHE A 96 -0.80 18.81 -4.43
CA PHE A 96 -0.56 18.87 -2.99
C PHE A 96 0.94 18.75 -2.67
N PRO A 97 1.48 19.57 -1.74
CA PRO A 97 2.88 19.50 -1.35
C PRO A 97 3.30 18.15 -0.74
N GLN A 98 2.33 17.29 -0.39
CA GLN A 98 2.35 15.82 -0.42
C GLN A 98 0.88 15.32 -0.41
N PRO A 99 0.35 14.52 -1.36
CA PRO A 99 -0.90 13.80 -1.12
C PRO A 99 -0.58 12.53 -0.32
N PRO A 100 -1.25 12.26 0.81
CA PRO A 100 -0.97 11.10 1.68
C PRO A 100 -1.48 9.78 1.07
N ASP A 101 -0.85 9.32 -0.01
CA ASP A 101 -0.69 7.89 -0.35
C ASP A 101 -1.66 7.26 -1.38
N TRP A 102 -2.61 7.95 -2.02
CA TRP A 102 -3.54 7.30 -2.98
C TRP A 102 -3.83 8.12 -4.26
N GLN A 103 -3.80 7.48 -5.43
CA GLN A 103 -4.20 8.03 -6.73
C GLN A 103 -5.50 7.41 -7.25
N GLY A 104 -6.40 8.24 -7.80
CA GLY A 104 -7.63 7.78 -8.43
C GLY A 104 -7.39 7.40 -9.89
N LEU A 105 -7.63 6.14 -10.25
CA LEU A 105 -7.48 5.62 -11.61
C LEU A 105 -8.80 5.09 -12.13
N SER A 106 -9.07 5.22 -13.42
CA SER A 106 -10.14 4.46 -14.08
C SER A 106 -9.77 2.97 -14.17
N TYR A 107 -10.76 2.10 -14.42
CA TYR A 107 -10.49 0.67 -14.61
C TYR A 107 -9.50 0.42 -15.76
N GLY A 108 -9.60 1.16 -16.87
CA GLY A 108 -8.66 1.07 -17.98
C GLY A 108 -7.23 1.44 -17.58
N GLN A 109 -7.06 2.45 -16.73
CA GLN A 109 -5.75 2.85 -16.19
C GLN A 109 -5.21 1.88 -15.12
N LEU A 110 -6.04 0.99 -14.57
CA LEU A 110 -5.53 -0.13 -13.76
C LEU A 110 -5.04 -1.29 -14.63
N LEU A 111 -5.75 -1.57 -15.74
CA LEU A 111 -5.30 -2.59 -16.69
C LEU A 111 -3.94 -2.22 -17.30
N GLU A 112 -3.76 -0.94 -17.61
CA GLU A 112 -2.53 -0.34 -18.11
C GLU A 112 -2.07 0.74 -17.15
N TYR A 113 -1.20 0.38 -16.21
CA TYR A 113 -0.69 1.28 -15.19
C TYR A 113 0.45 2.14 -15.74
N TYR A 114 0.27 3.46 -15.73
CA TYR A 114 1.23 4.40 -16.30
C TYR A 114 2.03 5.11 -15.21
N THR A 115 3.35 5.13 -15.38
CA THR A 115 4.30 5.88 -14.55
C THR A 115 5.04 6.89 -15.43
N PRO A 116 5.81 7.83 -14.86
CA PRO A 116 6.60 8.76 -15.67
C PRO A 116 7.62 8.10 -16.59
N THR A 117 8.02 6.85 -16.32
CA THR A 117 9.14 6.17 -17.00
C THR A 117 8.77 4.82 -17.60
N ALA A 118 7.60 4.25 -17.28
CA ALA A 118 7.20 2.92 -17.71
C ALA A 118 5.67 2.77 -17.79
N THR A 119 5.26 1.77 -18.57
CA THR A 119 3.88 1.29 -18.61
C THR A 119 3.87 -0.15 -18.09
N GLY A 120 2.99 -0.46 -17.15
CA GLY A 120 2.82 -1.78 -16.57
C GLY A 120 1.48 -2.39 -16.95
N LYS A 121 1.46 -3.70 -17.19
CA LYS A 121 0.21 -4.47 -17.36
C LYS A 121 -0.14 -5.18 -16.08
N TRP A 122 -1.38 -5.07 -15.64
CA TRP A 122 -1.88 -5.87 -14.53
C TRP A 122 -1.87 -7.35 -14.91
N VAL A 123 -1.11 -8.17 -14.17
CA VAL A 123 -0.95 -9.61 -14.45
C VAL A 123 -1.52 -10.52 -13.37
N SER A 124 -1.61 -10.07 -12.13
CA SER A 124 -2.19 -10.85 -11.05
C SER A 124 -2.68 -9.99 -9.90
N SER A 125 -3.48 -10.58 -9.02
CA SER A 125 -4.06 -9.92 -7.87
C SER A 125 -3.96 -10.80 -6.64
N VAL A 126 -3.77 -10.19 -5.48
CA VAL A 126 -3.84 -10.88 -4.19
C VAL A 126 -4.86 -10.19 -3.31
N MET A 127 -5.85 -10.95 -2.84
CA MET A 127 -6.89 -10.43 -1.94
C MET A 127 -7.45 -11.52 -1.03
N TRP A 128 -8.19 -11.12 0.00
CA TRP A 128 -8.92 -12.05 0.86
C TRP A 128 -9.86 -12.92 0.02
N SER A 129 -9.83 -14.23 0.26
CA SER A 129 -10.56 -15.24 -0.51
C SER A 129 -12.01 -14.83 -0.75
N THR A 130 -12.46 -15.01 -2.00
CA THR A 130 -13.85 -14.79 -2.38
C THR A 130 -14.82 -15.76 -1.72
N GLY A 131 -14.33 -16.91 -1.24
CA GLY A 131 -15.13 -17.91 -0.54
C GLY A 131 -15.33 -17.67 0.96
N ASP A 132 -14.68 -16.66 1.56
CA ASP A 132 -14.70 -16.44 3.02
C ASP A 132 -15.23 -15.03 3.42
N ASP A 133 -16.48 -14.74 3.07
CA ASP A 133 -17.13 -13.48 3.43
C ASP A 133 -17.35 -13.31 4.94
N ALA A 134 -17.65 -14.41 5.64
CA ALA A 134 -17.92 -14.35 7.07
C ALA A 134 -16.65 -14.05 7.86
N GLY A 135 -15.54 -14.70 7.53
CA GLY A 135 -14.22 -14.45 8.11
C GLY A 135 -13.74 -13.03 7.80
N HIS A 136 -13.88 -12.58 6.55
CA HIS A 136 -13.52 -11.21 6.15
C HIS A 136 -14.27 -10.15 6.97
N LYS A 137 -15.61 -10.26 7.08
CA LYS A 137 -16.41 -9.33 7.89
C LYS A 137 -16.00 -9.35 9.37
N ALA A 138 -15.61 -10.50 9.91
CA ALA A 138 -15.12 -10.59 11.28
C ALA A 138 -13.76 -9.89 11.45
N ALA A 139 -12.87 -10.00 10.47
CA ALA A 139 -11.59 -9.29 10.47
C ALA A 139 -11.78 -7.78 10.42
N LEU A 140 -12.65 -7.26 9.55
CA LEU A 140 -12.98 -5.82 9.50
C LEU A 140 -13.49 -5.29 10.84
N ARG A 141 -14.41 -6.02 11.51
CA ARG A 141 -14.88 -5.65 12.87
C ARG A 141 -13.76 -5.63 13.90
N ARG A 142 -12.76 -6.51 13.78
CA ARG A 142 -11.60 -6.54 14.67
C ARG A 142 -10.72 -5.31 14.42
N ALA A 143 -10.40 -5.01 13.16
CA ALA A 143 -9.61 -3.85 12.78
C ALA A 143 -10.26 -2.55 13.25
N GLY A 144 -11.58 -2.38 13.05
CA GLY A 144 -12.32 -1.21 13.52
C GLY A 144 -12.28 -1.03 15.05
N ARG A 145 -12.32 -2.12 15.81
CA ARG A 145 -12.16 -2.06 17.28
C ARG A 145 -10.75 -1.65 17.70
N ILE A 146 -9.71 -2.17 17.05
CA ILE A 146 -8.32 -1.78 17.31
C ILE A 146 -8.11 -0.30 17.00
N ALA A 147 -8.59 0.17 15.84
CA ALA A 147 -8.52 1.57 15.46
C ALA A 147 -9.23 2.49 16.47
N SER A 148 -10.43 2.09 16.93
CA SER A 148 -11.18 2.84 17.93
C SER A 148 -10.47 2.86 19.29
N ALA A 149 -9.86 1.74 19.71
CA ALA A 149 -9.09 1.65 20.94
C ALA A 149 -7.83 2.52 20.90
N ASN A 150 -7.09 2.48 19.78
CA ASN A 150 -5.91 3.33 19.58
C ASN A 150 -6.25 4.82 19.53
N ALA A 151 -7.43 5.19 19.03
CA ALA A 151 -7.90 6.57 19.05
C ALA A 151 -8.35 7.04 20.45
N ALA A 152 -8.71 6.10 21.33
CA ALA A 152 -9.18 6.38 22.70
C ALA A 152 -8.04 6.40 23.75
N ASP A 153 -6.84 5.93 23.40
CA ASP A 153 -5.63 6.01 24.22
C ASP A 153 -4.78 7.21 23.76
N PRO A 154 -4.92 8.40 24.37
CA PRO A 154 -4.05 9.52 24.02
C PRO A 154 -2.62 9.10 24.33
N GLN A 155 -1.71 9.25 23.37
CA GLN A 155 -0.28 8.96 23.56
C GLN A 155 0.18 9.46 24.94
N PRO A 156 0.94 8.66 25.71
CA PRO A 156 1.41 9.10 27.02
C PRO A 156 2.13 10.45 26.86
N ALA A 157 1.79 11.41 27.72
CA ALA A 157 2.23 12.80 27.66
C ALA A 157 3.77 12.99 27.57
N GLU A 158 4.55 11.94 27.85
CA GLU A 158 6.00 11.88 27.67
C GLU A 158 6.46 11.96 26.19
N LEU A 159 5.68 11.49 25.21
CA LEU A 159 6.05 11.61 23.79
C LEU A 159 5.70 12.99 23.21
N ALA A 160 4.65 13.62 23.73
CA ALA A 160 4.23 14.97 23.31
C ALA A 160 5.21 16.05 23.79
N THR A 161 5.79 15.90 24.98
CA THR A 161 6.80 16.84 25.51
C THR A 161 8.15 16.72 24.79
N ALA A 162 8.55 15.52 24.36
CA ALA A 162 9.76 15.31 23.58
C ALA A 162 9.71 15.99 22.20
N ALA A 163 8.56 15.91 21.51
CA ALA A 163 8.34 16.59 20.22
C ALA A 163 8.26 18.12 20.36
N ALA A 164 7.62 18.62 21.42
CA ALA A 164 7.56 20.06 21.70
C ALA A 164 8.94 20.65 22.08
N ALA A 165 9.77 19.87 22.79
CA ALA A 165 11.13 20.29 23.14
C ALA A 165 12.06 20.36 21.92
N THR A 166 11.93 19.44 20.96
CA THR A 166 12.72 19.47 19.70
C THR A 166 12.28 20.61 18.79
N ALA A 167 10.97 20.90 18.69
CA ALA A 167 10.45 22.01 17.92
C ALA A 167 10.91 23.39 18.45
N ASN A 168 10.93 23.57 19.78
CA ASN A 168 11.40 24.81 20.40
C ASN A 168 12.92 24.98 20.29
N ALA A 169 13.70 23.90 20.36
CA ALA A 169 15.15 23.96 20.16
C ALA A 169 15.52 24.33 18.72
N ALA A 170 14.78 23.82 17.72
CA ALA A 170 14.98 24.16 16.31
C ALA A 170 14.61 25.63 16.01
N ALA A 171 13.52 26.14 16.59
CA ALA A 171 13.11 27.53 16.44
C ALA A 171 14.10 28.51 17.09
N ALA A 172 14.65 28.17 18.27
CA ALA A 172 15.66 28.98 18.93
C ALA A 172 17.00 29.01 18.16
N ALA A 173 17.39 27.89 17.55
CA ALA A 173 18.60 27.83 16.71
C ALA A 173 18.47 28.64 15.41
N ALA A 174 17.29 28.65 14.80
CA ALA A 174 17.02 29.46 13.61
C ALA A 174 17.00 30.96 13.91
N ALA A 175 16.48 31.36 15.08
CA ALA A 175 16.47 32.76 15.51
C ALA A 175 17.86 33.30 15.92
N ALA A 176 18.78 32.42 16.34
CA ALA A 176 20.15 32.81 16.68
C ALA A 176 21.09 32.88 15.45
N ALA A 177 20.64 32.39 14.29
CA ALA A 177 21.40 32.36 13.04
C ALA A 177 20.99 33.45 12.03
N ALA A 178 20.00 34.29 12.39
CA ALA A 178 19.53 35.44 11.61
C ALA A 178 19.99 36.76 12.26
#